data_AF-A0A353Q4A7-F1
#
_entry.id   AF-A0A353Q4A7-F1
#
_cell.length_a   1.000
_cell.length_b   1.000
_cell.length_c   1.000
_cell.angle_alpha   90.00
_cell.angle_beta   90.00
_cell.angle_gamma   90.00
#
_symmetry.space_group_name_H-M   'P 1'
#
loop_
_entity.id
_entity.type
_entity.pdbx_description
1 polymer ?
#
loop_
_entity_poly.entity_id
_entity_poly.type
_entity_poly.pdbx_seq_one_letter_code
_entity_poly.pdbx_strand_id
1 'polypeptide(L)'
;MLFAGIFTNSYAQYTTKSHDKVNLYEYGGIVKSEDNLKNLFRNFPLYVENGNEIDFLSYRFIGTVKNKKEAKKYVNKNFDDLVPISWSISSHTTPERKSVMSSIRFEVQLIHETPSELRKMRETIFKEYVNLNDEVYAIKYVINLQEHIHYVFINPHTKKVQLKGNIFGIEIPISHMIHINNNAISKEEK
;
A
#
# COMPACT_ATOMS: atom_id res chain seq x y z
N MET A 1 -6.02 15.02 -8.75
CA MET A 1 -6.18 14.17 -7.55
C MET A 1 -6.40 12.74 -8.01
N LEU A 2 -5.49 11.84 -7.64
CA LEU A 2 -5.45 10.42 -8.04
C LEU A 2 -5.25 9.65 -6.73
N PHE A 3 -6.32 9.10 -6.14
CA PHE A 3 -6.31 8.44 -4.82
C PHE A 3 -5.24 9.00 -3.88
N ALA A 4 -5.40 10.27 -3.51
CA ALA A 4 -4.97 10.64 -2.18
C ALA A 4 -6.11 10.13 -1.31
N GLY A 5 -5.87 9.07 -0.51
CA GLY A 5 -6.59 9.04 0.77
C GLY A 5 -6.45 10.43 1.38
N ILE A 6 -7.50 10.95 2.02
CA ILE A 6 -7.38 12.23 2.69
C ILE A 6 -6.26 12.06 3.73
N PHE A 7 -5.06 12.56 3.40
CA PHE A 7 -3.96 12.63 4.33
C PHE A 7 -4.31 13.77 5.27
N THR A 8 -4.95 13.46 6.39
CA THR A 8 -4.95 14.38 7.53
C THR A 8 -3.55 14.40 8.11
N ASN A 9 -2.67 15.17 7.48
CA ASN A 9 -1.35 15.45 8.04
C ASN A 9 -1.49 16.44 9.20
N SER A 10 -1.68 15.92 10.41
CA SER A 10 -1.52 16.69 11.63
C SER A 10 -0.03 16.86 11.93
N TYR A 11 0.64 17.81 11.26
CA TYR A 11 2.05 18.11 11.56
C TYR A 11 2.14 18.88 12.88
N ALA A 12 2.41 18.17 13.98
CA ALA A 12 3.22 18.75 15.05
C ALA A 12 4.69 18.65 14.61
N GLN A 13 5.40 19.78 14.63
CA GLN A 13 6.71 19.98 14.00
C GLN A 13 7.74 18.89 14.30
N TYR A 14 8.44 18.41 13.26
CA TYR A 14 9.62 17.55 13.40
C TYR A 14 10.85 18.04 12.65
N THR A 15 11.96 18.02 13.38
CA THR A 15 13.33 18.00 12.90
C THR A 15 13.94 16.62 13.22
N THR A 16 13.68 15.62 12.38
CA THR A 16 14.50 14.38 12.34
C THR A 16 14.94 14.11 10.90
N LYS A 17 16.22 13.77 10.74
CA LYS A 17 17.02 14.01 9.53
C LYS A 17 16.84 13.01 8.37
N SER A 18 15.94 12.02 8.41
CA SER A 18 15.66 11.18 7.23
C SER A 18 14.24 11.42 6.71
N HIS A 19 14.15 12.06 5.55
CA HIS A 19 12.91 12.19 4.77
C HIS A 19 12.60 10.91 3.96
N ASP A 20 13.38 9.84 4.18
CA ASP A 20 13.31 8.63 3.39
C ASP A 20 11.99 7.89 3.67
N LYS A 21 11.31 7.53 2.58
CA LYS A 21 10.08 6.75 2.61
C LYS A 21 10.32 5.38 1.99
N VAL A 22 9.55 4.42 2.46
CA VAL A 22 9.51 3.05 1.94
C VAL A 22 8.05 2.63 1.81
N ASN A 23 7.76 1.54 1.10
CA ASN A 23 6.41 0.97 1.06
C ASN A 23 6.43 -0.49 1.57
N LEU A 24 5.26 -1.02 1.89
CA LEU A 24 5.12 -2.37 2.45
C LEU A 24 5.58 -3.47 1.49
N TYR A 25 5.57 -3.23 0.18
CA TYR A 25 6.05 -4.19 -0.81
C TYR A 25 7.58 -4.25 -0.87
N GLU A 26 8.25 -3.11 -0.74
CA GLU A 26 9.68 -3.01 -1.04
C GLU A 26 10.58 -3.12 0.22
N TYR A 27 9.99 -3.08 1.42
CA TYR A 27 10.73 -3.25 2.66
C TYR A 27 11.08 -4.73 2.93
N GLY A 28 12.38 -5.01 3.11
CA GLY A 28 12.88 -6.37 3.42
C GLY A 28 13.58 -7.09 2.26
N GLY A 29 14.02 -6.36 1.23
CA GLY A 29 14.83 -6.88 0.12
C GLY A 29 13.99 -7.47 -1.00
N ILE A 30 14.47 -7.31 -2.24
CA ILE A 30 13.77 -7.75 -3.45
C ILE A 30 14.78 -8.32 -4.44
N VAL A 31 14.59 -9.58 -4.83
CA VAL A 31 15.39 -10.24 -5.88
C VAL A 31 14.52 -10.47 -7.11
N LYS A 32 13.29 -10.95 -6.91
CA LYS A 32 12.27 -11.14 -7.95
C LYS A 32 10.99 -10.40 -7.58
N SER A 33 10.14 -10.17 -8.59
CA SER A 33 8.90 -9.39 -8.43
C SER A 33 7.97 -10.00 -7.37
N GLU A 34 7.92 -11.33 -7.28
CA GLU A 34 7.15 -12.07 -6.26
C GLU A 34 7.52 -11.66 -4.82
N ASP A 35 8.78 -11.28 -4.57
CA ASP A 35 9.24 -10.91 -3.24
C ASP A 35 8.51 -9.67 -2.71
N ASN A 36 8.02 -8.78 -3.60
CA ASN A 36 7.14 -7.68 -3.22
C ASN A 36 5.85 -8.16 -2.53
N LEU A 37 5.26 -9.26 -3.02
CA LEU A 37 4.01 -9.80 -2.46
C LEU A 37 4.28 -10.50 -1.14
N LYS A 38 5.41 -11.22 -1.03
CA LYS A 38 5.87 -11.81 0.24
C LYS A 38 6.11 -10.73 1.29
N ASN A 39 6.78 -9.65 0.89
CA ASN A 39 7.03 -8.51 1.73
C ASN A 39 5.70 -7.87 2.17
N LEU A 40 4.75 -7.59 1.27
CA LEU A 40 3.45 -7.07 1.66
C LEU A 40 2.77 -7.96 2.72
N PHE A 41 2.67 -9.26 2.47
CA PHE A 41 1.99 -10.21 3.37
C PHE A 41 2.68 -10.30 4.74
N ARG A 42 4.02 -10.21 4.78
CA ARG A 42 4.79 -10.20 6.02
C ARG A 42 4.71 -8.86 6.75
N ASN A 43 4.85 -7.76 6.03
CA ASN A 43 5.05 -6.43 6.58
C ASN A 43 3.73 -5.79 7.02
N PHE A 44 2.63 -6.05 6.31
CA PHE A 44 1.34 -5.46 6.64
C PHE A 44 0.90 -5.73 8.09
N PRO A 45 0.85 -6.98 8.60
CA PRO A 45 0.44 -7.22 9.99
C PRO A 45 1.46 -6.70 11.04
N LEU A 46 2.69 -6.38 10.64
CA LEU A 46 3.73 -5.87 11.54
C LEU A 46 3.68 -4.35 11.68
N TYR A 47 3.47 -3.64 10.57
CA TYR A 47 3.61 -2.19 10.49
C TYR A 47 2.28 -1.45 10.29
N VAL A 48 1.17 -2.18 10.22
CA VAL A 48 -0.17 -1.59 10.08
C VAL A 48 -1.07 -2.08 11.21
N GLU A 49 -1.67 -1.13 11.90
CA GLU A 49 -2.79 -1.35 12.81
C GLU A 49 -4.03 -1.68 11.97
N ASN A 50 -4.17 -2.96 11.64
CA ASN A 50 -5.25 -3.47 10.79
C ASN A 50 -6.62 -3.47 11.48
N GLY A 51 -6.67 -3.47 12.83
CA GLY A 51 -7.94 -3.57 13.57
C GLY A 51 -8.74 -4.85 13.27
N ASN A 52 -8.12 -5.86 12.67
CA ASN A 52 -8.75 -7.05 12.07
C ASN A 52 -9.74 -6.75 10.93
N GLU A 53 -9.54 -5.65 10.19
CA GLU A 53 -10.40 -5.27 9.08
C GLU A 53 -10.02 -5.99 7.78
N ILE A 54 -8.75 -6.33 7.57
CA ILE A 54 -8.26 -7.01 6.35
C ILE A 54 -7.55 -8.33 6.65
N ASP A 55 -7.97 -9.40 5.99
CA ASP A 55 -7.23 -10.66 5.97
C ASP A 55 -6.67 -10.95 4.57
N PHE A 56 -5.35 -11.00 4.43
CA PHE A 56 -4.73 -11.46 3.19
C PHE A 56 -4.82 -12.98 3.08
N LEU A 57 -5.48 -13.48 2.04
CA LEU A 57 -5.68 -14.91 1.84
C LEU A 57 -4.58 -15.54 0.97
N SER A 58 -4.29 -14.94 -0.19
CA SER A 58 -3.30 -15.47 -1.12
C SER A 58 -2.91 -14.43 -2.17
N TYR A 59 -1.80 -14.68 -2.87
CA TYR A 59 -1.48 -14.00 -4.10
C TYR A 59 -1.11 -15.00 -5.19
N ARG A 60 -1.30 -14.62 -6.46
CA ARG A 60 -0.86 -15.43 -7.61
C ARG A 60 -0.38 -14.58 -8.77
N PHE A 61 0.59 -15.09 -9.50
CA PHE A 61 1.00 -14.52 -10.78
C PHE A 61 -0.07 -14.76 -11.84
N ILE A 62 -0.46 -13.71 -12.57
CA ILE A 62 -1.48 -13.75 -13.61
C ILE A 62 -0.84 -13.78 -15.01
N GLY A 63 0.29 -13.11 -15.18
CA GLY A 63 0.98 -12.98 -16.46
C GLY A 63 1.62 -11.62 -16.61
N THR A 64 1.98 -11.27 -17.84
CA THR A 64 2.50 -9.96 -18.20
C THR A 64 1.48 -9.17 -19.03
N VAL A 65 1.49 -7.85 -18.91
CA VAL A 65 0.63 -6.97 -19.70
C VAL A 65 1.08 -7.00 -21.17
N LYS A 66 0.29 -7.63 -22.05
CA LYS A 66 0.65 -7.77 -23.48
C LYS A 66 0.23 -6.57 -24.32
N ASN A 67 -0.83 -5.89 -23.91
CA ASN A 67 -1.39 -4.75 -24.62
C ASN A 67 -2.20 -3.85 -23.68
N LYS A 68 -2.51 -2.63 -24.15
CA LYS A 68 -3.27 -1.64 -23.36
C LYS A 68 -4.70 -2.10 -23.04
N LYS A 69 -5.30 -3.01 -23.80
CA LYS A 69 -6.63 -3.58 -23.50
C LYS A 69 -6.58 -4.48 -22.26
N GLU A 70 -5.52 -5.27 -22.10
CA GLU A 70 -5.29 -6.06 -20.89
C GLU A 70 -5.00 -5.19 -19.67
N ALA A 71 -4.15 -4.16 -19.80
CA ALA A 71 -3.92 -3.19 -18.73
C ALA A 71 -5.23 -2.56 -18.26
N LYS A 72 -6.03 -2.06 -19.21
CA LYS A 72 -7.35 -1.49 -18.93
C LYS A 72 -8.29 -2.49 -18.24
N LYS A 73 -8.28 -3.77 -18.65
CA LYS A 73 -9.10 -4.82 -18.03
C LYS A 73 -8.77 -4.99 -16.55
N TYR A 74 -7.50 -5.12 -16.19
CA TYR A 74 -7.09 -5.32 -14.79
C TYR A 74 -7.33 -4.06 -13.93
N VAL A 75 -7.01 -2.88 -14.46
CA VAL A 75 -7.30 -1.61 -13.78
C VAL A 75 -8.80 -1.42 -13.58
N ASN A 76 -9.64 -1.72 -14.58
CA ASN A 76 -11.08 -1.64 -14.42
C ASN A 76 -11.58 -2.56 -13.29
N LYS A 77 -11.07 -3.80 -13.22
CA LYS A 77 -11.45 -4.72 -12.14
C LYS A 77 -11.12 -4.20 -10.73
N ASN A 78 -9.98 -3.52 -10.56
CA ASN A 78 -9.64 -2.87 -9.28
C ASN A 78 -10.64 -1.78 -8.87
N PHE A 79 -11.35 -1.20 -9.83
CA PHE A 79 -12.32 -0.12 -9.60
C PHE A 79 -13.76 -0.63 -9.55
N ASP A 80 -14.07 -1.72 -10.25
CA ASP A 80 -15.40 -2.34 -10.24
C ASP A 80 -15.67 -3.01 -8.88
N ASP A 81 -14.62 -3.51 -8.21
CA ASP A 81 -14.62 -4.05 -6.84
C ASP A 81 -13.85 -3.13 -5.88
N LEU A 82 -14.02 -1.81 -6.04
CA LEU A 82 -13.29 -0.81 -5.26
C LEU A 82 -13.76 -0.82 -3.81
N VAL A 83 -12.86 -1.20 -2.92
CA VAL A 83 -13.00 -0.95 -1.49
C VAL A 83 -12.53 0.47 -1.21
N PRO A 84 -13.37 1.35 -0.62
CA PRO A 84 -13.00 2.73 -0.34
C PRO A 84 -12.25 2.84 0.97
N ILE A 85 -10.98 3.20 0.85
CA ILE A 85 -10.04 3.11 1.97
C ILE A 85 -9.28 4.41 2.11
N SER A 86 -8.88 4.71 3.34
CA SER A 86 -7.93 5.76 3.67
C SER A 86 -6.82 5.21 4.54
N TRP A 87 -5.69 5.91 4.53
CA TRP A 87 -4.53 5.59 5.33
C TRP A 87 -4.24 6.75 6.25
N SER A 88 -4.20 6.45 7.56
CA SER A 88 -3.84 7.39 8.61
C SER A 88 -2.45 7.06 9.11
N ILE A 89 -1.56 8.06 9.15
CA ILE A 89 -0.20 7.93 9.66
C ILE A 89 -0.04 8.96 10.77
N SER A 90 0.14 8.49 12.01
CA SER A 90 0.37 9.35 13.17
C SER A 90 1.75 9.15 13.76
N SER A 91 2.35 10.24 14.23
CA SER A 91 3.64 10.22 14.93
C SER A 91 3.70 11.30 16.01
N HIS A 92 4.03 10.92 17.24
CA HIS A 92 4.15 11.83 18.38
C HIS A 92 5.46 11.58 19.14
N THR A 93 6.16 12.64 19.51
CA THR A 93 7.33 12.62 20.38
C THR A 93 6.92 13.12 21.73
N THR A 94 7.30 12.36 22.74
CA THR A 94 7.19 12.83 24.11
C THR A 94 8.17 14.00 24.34
N PRO A 95 7.82 14.99 25.19
CA PRO A 95 8.66 16.16 25.47
C PRO A 95 10.11 15.84 25.87
N GLU A 96 10.34 14.63 26.38
CA GLU A 96 11.66 14.14 26.79
C GLU A 96 12.53 13.58 25.64
N ARG A 97 12.10 13.69 24.37
CA ARG A 97 12.85 13.24 23.16
C ARG A 97 13.26 11.76 23.14
N LYS A 98 12.72 10.91 24.01
CA LYS A 98 13.16 9.50 24.16
C LYS A 98 12.31 8.47 23.42
N SER A 99 11.08 8.80 23.02
CA SER A 99 10.21 7.84 22.31
C SER A 99 9.37 8.53 21.24
N VAL A 100 9.43 8.01 20.02
CA VAL A 100 8.56 8.39 18.88
C VAL A 100 7.44 7.36 18.85
N MET A 101 6.26 7.63 19.39
CA MET A 101 5.11 6.77 19.10
C MET A 101 4.72 6.99 17.64
N SER A 102 4.66 5.93 16.84
CA SER A 102 4.19 6.01 15.46
C SER A 102 3.24 4.86 15.15
N SER A 103 2.11 5.20 14.54
CA SER A 103 1.10 4.24 14.11
C SER A 103 0.68 4.51 12.67
N ILE A 104 0.31 3.44 11.99
CA ILE A 104 -0.23 3.48 10.64
C ILE A 104 -1.48 2.64 10.68
N ARG A 105 -2.60 3.25 10.32
CA ARG A 105 -3.89 2.62 10.33
C ARG A 105 -4.52 2.72 8.96
N PHE A 106 -5.25 1.67 8.61
CA PHE A 106 -6.16 1.65 7.49
C PHE A 106 -7.58 1.91 8.01
N GLU A 107 -8.36 2.74 7.30
CA GLU A 107 -9.75 3.02 7.65
C GLU A 107 -10.64 2.94 6.41
N VAL A 108 -11.83 2.34 6.53
CA VAL A 108 -12.85 2.35 5.47
C VAL A 108 -13.55 3.72 5.45
N GLN A 109 -13.68 4.32 4.28
CA GLN A 109 -14.34 5.64 4.10
C GLN A 109 -15.40 5.61 2.99
N LEU A 110 -16.14 6.69 2.81
CA LEU A 110 -17.06 6.84 1.69
C LEU A 110 -16.30 7.22 0.41
N ILE A 111 -16.76 6.72 -0.75
CA ILE A 111 -16.31 7.22 -2.05
C ILE A 111 -16.96 8.58 -2.27
N HIS A 112 -16.15 9.62 -2.42
CA HIS A 112 -16.63 10.97 -2.71
C HIS A 112 -16.56 11.30 -4.21
N GLU A 113 -15.77 10.54 -4.98
CA GLU A 113 -15.62 10.72 -6.42
C GLU A 113 -16.87 10.31 -7.19
N THR A 114 -17.25 11.14 -8.14
CA THR A 114 -18.30 10.85 -9.11
C THR A 114 -17.90 9.70 -10.06
N PRO A 115 -18.86 9.02 -10.70
CA PRO A 115 -18.55 8.01 -11.71
C PRO A 115 -17.67 8.52 -12.87
N SER A 116 -17.79 9.81 -13.22
CA SER A 116 -16.97 10.47 -14.25
C SER A 116 -15.51 10.63 -13.80
N GLU A 117 -15.28 10.98 -12.53
CA GLU A 117 -13.95 11.09 -11.94
C GLU A 117 -13.29 9.71 -11.82
N LEU A 118 -14.01 8.70 -11.32
CA LEU A 118 -13.53 7.32 -11.27
C LEU A 118 -13.16 6.80 -12.67
N ARG A 119 -13.92 7.15 -13.71
CA ARG A 119 -13.57 6.84 -15.10
C ARG A 119 -12.26 7.51 -15.53
N LYS A 120 -12.09 8.81 -15.26
CA LYS A 120 -10.84 9.53 -15.56
C LYS A 120 -9.64 8.93 -14.83
N MET A 121 -9.80 8.56 -13.56
CA MET A 121 -8.75 7.94 -12.76
C MET A 121 -8.32 6.59 -13.34
N ARG A 122 -9.27 5.72 -13.67
CA ARG A 122 -9.00 4.45 -14.37
C ARG A 122 -8.19 4.70 -15.63
N GLU A 123 -8.64 5.65 -16.45
CA GLU A 123 -7.95 6.00 -17.69
C GLU A 123 -6.52 6.45 -17.49
N THR A 124 -6.28 7.35 -16.54
CA THR A 124 -4.93 7.82 -16.25
C THR A 124 -4.05 6.67 -15.76
N ILE A 125 -4.55 5.80 -14.87
CA ILE A 125 -3.78 4.67 -14.34
C ILE A 125 -3.31 3.74 -15.46
N PHE A 126 -4.21 3.22 -16.30
CA PHE A 126 -3.78 2.25 -17.31
C PHE A 126 -3.01 2.89 -18.48
N LYS A 127 -3.22 4.19 -18.78
CA LYS A 127 -2.51 4.89 -19.86
C LYS A 127 -1.09 5.26 -19.44
N GLU A 128 -0.96 5.95 -18.30
CA GLU A 128 0.28 6.62 -17.89
C GLU A 128 1.17 5.78 -16.97
N TYR A 129 0.57 4.88 -16.19
CA TYR A 129 1.30 4.21 -15.09
C TYR A 129 1.51 2.71 -15.32
N VAL A 130 0.63 2.06 -16.08
CA VAL A 130 0.80 0.63 -16.44
C VAL A 130 1.49 0.52 -17.80
N ASN A 131 2.63 -0.15 -17.79
CA ASN A 131 3.46 -0.37 -18.97
C ASN A 131 3.22 -1.75 -19.58
N LEU A 132 3.59 -1.88 -20.85
CA LEU A 132 3.67 -3.20 -21.47
C LEU A 132 4.78 -4.00 -20.78
N ASN A 133 4.58 -5.31 -20.70
CA ASN A 133 5.44 -6.27 -20.01
C ASN A 133 5.48 -6.14 -18.48
N ASP A 134 4.75 -5.21 -17.86
CA ASP A 134 4.57 -5.24 -16.40
C ASP A 134 3.97 -6.59 -16.00
N GLU A 135 4.54 -7.19 -14.96
CA GLU A 135 4.01 -8.40 -14.34
C GLU A 135 2.76 -8.06 -13.53
N VAL A 136 1.74 -8.90 -13.65
CA VAL A 136 0.47 -8.74 -12.96
C VAL A 136 0.33 -9.84 -11.92
N TYR A 137 0.11 -9.44 -10.68
CA TYR A 137 -0.24 -10.33 -9.58
C TYR A 137 -1.65 -10.02 -9.12
N ALA A 138 -2.41 -11.04 -8.73
CA ALA A 138 -3.71 -10.87 -8.09
C ALA A 138 -3.56 -11.21 -6.61
N ILE A 139 -3.96 -10.28 -5.73
CA ILE A 139 -4.05 -10.47 -4.29
C ILE A 139 -5.52 -10.76 -3.97
N LYS A 140 -5.76 -11.88 -3.29
CA LYS A 140 -7.06 -12.22 -2.72
C LYS A 140 -7.05 -11.86 -1.24
N TYR A 141 -8.04 -11.10 -0.80
CA TYR A 141 -8.16 -10.66 0.59
C TYR A 141 -9.63 -10.60 1.02
N VAL A 142 -9.86 -10.57 2.32
CA VAL A 142 -11.19 -10.36 2.93
C VAL A 142 -11.20 -9.01 3.61
N ILE A 143 -12.29 -8.26 3.43
CA ILE A 143 -12.65 -7.12 4.28
C ILE A 143 -14.15 -7.16 4.50
N ASN A 144 -14.61 -6.85 5.72
CA ASN A 144 -16.04 -6.93 6.08
C ASN A 144 -16.70 -8.27 5.69
N LEU A 145 -15.98 -9.38 5.85
CA LEU A 145 -16.39 -10.75 5.50
C LEU A 145 -16.68 -10.96 3.99
N GLN A 146 -16.24 -10.06 3.12
CA GLN A 146 -16.36 -10.17 1.67
C GLN A 146 -14.99 -10.44 1.05
N GLU A 147 -14.92 -11.39 0.13
CA GLU A 147 -13.70 -11.65 -0.62
C GLU A 147 -13.55 -10.70 -1.80
N HIS A 148 -12.37 -10.13 -1.94
CA HIS A 148 -12.01 -9.20 -3.00
C HIS A 148 -10.74 -9.64 -3.73
N ILE A 149 -10.56 -9.13 -4.96
CA ILE A 149 -9.35 -9.34 -5.74
C ILE A 149 -8.78 -8.01 -6.20
N HIS A 150 -7.55 -7.72 -5.77
CA HIS A 150 -6.79 -6.57 -6.24
C HIS A 150 -5.64 -6.98 -7.15
N TYR A 151 -5.54 -6.36 -8.32
CA TYR A 151 -4.47 -6.57 -9.28
C TYR A 151 -3.34 -5.56 -9.04
N VAL A 152 -2.13 -6.07 -8.86
CA VAL A 152 -0.89 -5.30 -8.64
C VAL A 152 -0.02 -5.44 -9.88
N PHE A 153 0.55 -4.32 -10.32
CA PHE A 153 1.48 -4.26 -11.45
C PHE A 153 2.89 -4.03 -10.95
N ILE A 154 3.83 -4.81 -11.44
CA ILE A 154 5.24 -4.75 -11.04
C ILE A 154 6.11 -4.72 -12.28
N ASN A 155 7.02 -3.75 -12.35
CA ASN A 155 7.97 -3.71 -13.45
C ASN A 155 8.99 -4.86 -13.30
N PRO A 156 9.12 -5.79 -14.26
CA PRO A 156 10.00 -6.95 -14.09
C PRO A 156 11.49 -6.61 -14.13
N HIS A 157 11.90 -5.42 -14.57
CA HIS A 157 13.31 -5.05 -14.64
C HIS A 157 13.75 -4.34 -13.36
N THR A 158 12.97 -3.36 -12.92
CA THR A 158 13.28 -2.57 -11.71
C THR A 158 12.74 -3.19 -10.42
N LYS A 159 11.83 -4.16 -10.55
CA LYS A 159 11.07 -4.79 -9.46
C LYS A 159 10.20 -3.82 -8.66
N LYS A 160 10.00 -2.59 -9.16
CA LYS A 160 9.19 -1.56 -8.52
C LYS A 160 7.70 -1.83 -8.71
N VAL A 161 6.95 -1.66 -7.63
CA VAL A 161 5.49 -1.81 -7.63
C VAL A 161 4.84 -0.50 -8.07
N GLN A 162 3.83 -0.60 -8.94
CA GLN A 162 2.99 0.54 -9.28
C GLN A 162 2.09 0.91 -8.11
N LEU A 163 2.42 2.01 -7.42
CA LEU A 163 1.68 2.46 -6.23
C LEU A 163 0.43 3.27 -6.56
N LYS A 164 0.42 4.05 -7.66
CA LYS A 164 -0.76 4.85 -8.04
C LYS A 164 -1.89 3.93 -8.49
N GLY A 165 -3.04 4.03 -7.83
CA GLY A 165 -4.19 3.15 -8.06
C GLY A 165 -4.12 1.79 -7.35
N ASN A 166 -3.08 1.57 -6.54
CA ASN A 166 -2.94 0.39 -5.70
C ASN A 166 -3.42 0.73 -4.28
N ILE A 167 -4.42 0.01 -3.80
CA ILE A 167 -5.05 0.29 -2.50
C ILE A 167 -4.08 0.05 -1.32
N PHE A 168 -3.12 -0.85 -1.49
CA PHE A 168 -2.06 -1.10 -0.51
C PHE A 168 -0.77 -0.32 -0.82
N GLY A 169 -0.79 0.54 -1.84
CA GLY A 169 0.36 1.26 -2.37
C GLY A 169 0.69 2.54 -1.61
N ILE A 170 1.00 2.43 -0.32
CA ILE A 170 1.38 3.60 0.51
C ILE A 170 2.87 3.74 0.72
N GLU A 171 3.31 5.00 0.79
CA GLU A 171 4.65 5.36 1.24
C GLU A 171 4.62 5.73 2.73
N ILE A 172 5.51 5.11 3.48
CA ILE A 172 5.62 5.12 4.92
C ILE A 172 7.00 5.68 5.29
N PRO A 173 7.11 6.61 6.26
CA PRO A 173 8.40 7.06 6.77
C PRO A 173 9.23 5.90 7.35
N ILE A 174 10.51 5.79 6.98
CA ILE A 174 11.39 4.72 7.51
C ILE A 174 11.49 4.77 9.05
N SER A 175 11.36 5.95 9.65
CA SER A 175 11.33 6.12 11.11
C SER A 175 10.24 5.30 11.79
N HIS A 176 9.10 5.07 11.13
CA HIS A 176 8.04 4.20 11.64
C HIS A 176 8.54 2.75 11.75
N MET A 177 9.15 2.22 10.68
CA MET A 177 9.66 0.85 10.65
C MET A 177 10.69 0.61 11.76
N ILE A 178 11.62 1.57 11.94
CA ILE A 178 12.64 1.51 12.99
C ILE A 178 11.99 1.50 14.38
N HIS A 179 10.99 2.35 14.61
CA HIS A 179 10.29 2.41 15.89
C HIS A 179 9.63 1.07 16.25
N ILE A 180 8.85 0.49 15.33
CA ILE A 180 8.16 -0.78 15.55
C ILE A 180 9.16 -1.91 15.82
N ASN A 181 10.23 -2.00 15.04
CA ASN A 181 11.25 -3.05 15.22
C ASN A 181 11.95 -2.96 16.59
N ASN A 182 12.31 -1.75 17.04
CA ASN A 182 12.94 -1.56 18.36
C ASN A 182 11.99 -1.95 19.51
N ASN A 183 10.70 -1.63 19.38
CA ASN A 183 9.70 -2.03 20.38
C ASN A 183 9.54 -3.55 20.44
N ALA A 184 9.60 -4.25 19.31
CA ALA A 184 9.51 -5.72 19.27
C ALA A 184 10.68 -6.37 20.06
N ILE A 185 11.91 -5.94 19.80
CA ILE A 185 13.12 -6.45 20.48
C ILE A 185 13.01 -6.27 21.99
N SER A 186 12.61 -5.08 22.45
CA SER A 186 12.47 -4.80 23.90
C SER A 186 11.42 -5.65 24.63
N LYS A 187 10.49 -6.28 23.90
CA LYS A 187 9.48 -7.18 24.47
C LYS A 187 9.96 -8.63 24.56
N GLU A 188 10.93 -9.04 23.73
CA GLU A 188 11.51 -10.39 23.76
C GLU A 188 12.57 -10.55 24.86
N GLU A 189 13.16 -9.45 25.33
CA GLU A 189 14.17 -9.44 26.40
C GLU A 189 13.58 -9.40 27.83
N LYS A 190 12.25 -9.48 27.99
CA LYS A 190 11.54 -9.46 29.28
C LYS A 190 10.78 -10.76 29.52
#